data_AF-A0A7K2NYI1-F1
#
_entry.id   AF-A0A7K2NYI1-F1
#
_cell.length_a   1.000
_cell.length_b   1.000
_cell.length_c   1.000
_cell.angle_alpha   90.00
_cell.angle_beta   90.00
_cell.angle_gamma   90.00
#
_symmetry.space_group_name_H-M   'P 1'
#
loop_
_entity.id
_entity.type
_entity.pdbx_description
1 polymer ?
#
loop_
_entity_poly.entity_id
_entity_poly.type
_entity_poly.pdbx_seq_one_letter_code
_entity_poly.pdbx_strand_id
1 'polypeptide(L)'
;MGTAGTSTDATVGERRQLINVAYRLLGSLAEAEDAVQEAYARWYALPRSRQEEIVSPGAWLTTVTGRVCLDALGSARARRERYVGAWLPDPLPAHAERGPGHGADPADQMVLDESVTMA
;
A
#
# COMPACT_ATOMS: atom_id res chain seq x y z
N MET A 1 0.92 2.47 41.62
CA MET A 1 -0.39 2.58 40.95
C MET A 1 -0.28 3.70 39.91
N GLY A 2 -0.40 3.39 38.60
CA GLY A 2 -0.11 4.30 37.46
C GLY A 2 1.24 3.93 36.82
N THR A 3 1.44 3.72 35.51
CA THR A 3 0.90 4.42 34.31
C THR A 3 0.81 3.48 33.09
N ALA A 4 0.05 2.37 33.15
CA ALA A 4 -0.04 1.41 32.03
C ALA A 4 -0.91 1.89 30.82
N GLY A 5 -1.49 3.09 30.89
CA GLY A 5 -2.46 3.60 29.90
C GLY A 5 -1.88 4.39 28.73
N THR A 6 -0.61 4.80 28.75
CA THR A 6 -0.05 5.72 27.73
C THR A 6 0.60 5.00 26.54
N SER A 7 1.10 3.78 26.72
CA SER A 7 1.90 3.11 25.68
C SER A 7 1.10 2.69 24.45
N THR A 8 -0.16 2.28 24.63
CA THR A 8 -1.04 1.87 23.51
C THR A 8 -1.61 3.07 22.76
N ASP A 9 -1.94 4.16 23.45
CA ASP A 9 -2.44 5.39 22.81
C ASP A 9 -1.34 6.09 22.01
N ALA A 10 -0.10 6.07 22.51
CA ALA A 10 1.06 6.62 21.81
C ALA A 10 1.29 5.95 20.45
N THR A 11 1.13 4.62 20.37
CA THR A 11 1.31 3.90 19.09
C THR A 11 0.16 4.16 18.13
N VAL A 12 -1.09 4.29 18.59
CA VAL A 12 -2.24 4.56 17.70
C VAL A 12 -2.13 5.94 17.04
N GLY A 13 -1.57 6.93 17.75
CA GLY A 13 -1.35 8.29 17.23
C GLY A 13 -0.40 8.37 16.01
N GLU A 14 0.48 7.38 15.84
CA GLU A 14 1.52 7.40 14.81
C GLU A 14 1.09 6.77 13.48
N ARG A 15 -0.05 6.07 13.44
CA ARG A 15 -0.49 5.28 12.29
C ARG A 15 -0.52 6.09 10.99
N ARG A 16 -1.05 7.33 11.04
CA ARG A 16 -1.12 8.22 9.88
C ARG A 16 0.27 8.59 9.35
N GLN A 17 1.22 8.84 10.24
CA GLN A 17 2.59 9.16 9.87
C GLN A 17 3.27 7.95 9.22
N LEU A 18 3.10 6.76 9.80
CA LEU A 18 3.66 5.52 9.24
C LEU A 18 3.10 5.22 7.85
N ILE A 19 1.79 5.41 7.64
CA ILE A 19 1.18 5.25 6.30
C ILE A 19 1.77 6.25 5.31
N ASN A 20 1.94 7.51 5.70
CA ASN A 20 2.58 8.51 4.82
C ASN A 20 4.01 8.14 4.45
N VAL A 21 4.78 7.58 5.38
CA VAL A 21 6.15 7.10 5.12
C VAL A 21 6.13 5.89 4.19
N ALA A 22 5.31 4.88 4.49
CA ALA A 22 5.19 3.67 3.68
C ALA A 22 4.69 4.00 2.26
N TYR A 23 3.73 4.92 2.13
CA TYR A 23 3.21 5.37 0.84
C TYR A 23 4.29 6.01 -0.02
N ARG A 24 5.19 6.82 0.57
CA ARG A 24 6.32 7.40 -0.16
C ARG A 24 7.34 6.35 -0.64
N LEU A 25 7.43 5.20 0.03
CA LEU A 25 8.34 4.10 -0.34
C LEU A 25 7.73 3.16 -1.38
N LEU A 26 6.45 2.83 -1.24
CA LEU A 26 5.76 1.82 -2.05
C LEU A 26 4.99 2.42 -3.24
N GLY A 27 4.53 3.66 -3.13
CA GLY A 27 3.73 4.33 -4.16
C GLY A 27 2.27 3.87 -4.23
N SER A 28 1.86 2.89 -3.42
CA SER A 28 0.50 2.37 -3.32
C SER A 28 -0.06 2.59 -1.91
N LEU A 29 -1.27 3.16 -1.82
CA LEU A 29 -1.93 3.35 -0.52
C LEU A 29 -2.27 2.00 0.12
N ALA A 30 -2.74 1.04 -0.67
CA ALA A 30 -3.10 -0.28 -0.17
C ALA A 30 -1.86 -1.01 0.39
N GLU A 31 -0.75 -1.05 -0.35
CA GLU A 31 0.48 -1.69 0.13
C GLU A 31 1.06 -0.95 1.34
N ALA A 32 0.90 0.37 1.43
CA ALA A 32 1.31 1.16 2.58
C ALA A 32 0.49 0.84 3.83
N GLU A 33 -0.83 0.71 3.70
CA GLU A 33 -1.69 0.29 4.80
C GLU A 33 -1.33 -1.13 5.26
N ASP A 34 -1.17 -2.07 4.34
CA ASP A 34 -0.78 -3.45 4.66
C ASP A 34 0.57 -3.51 5.39
N ALA A 35 1.56 -2.75 4.93
CA ALA A 35 2.88 -2.70 5.56
C ALA A 35 2.81 -2.18 7.01
N VAL A 36 1.99 -1.16 7.25
CA VAL A 36 1.77 -0.61 8.59
C VAL A 36 1.00 -1.61 9.45
N GLN A 37 -0.06 -2.23 8.92
CA GLN A 37 -0.82 -3.25 9.65
C GLN A 37 0.06 -4.43 10.07
N GLU A 38 0.95 -4.90 9.20
CA GLU A 38 1.94 -5.93 9.51
C GLU A 38 2.89 -5.48 10.63
N ALA A 39 3.36 -4.23 10.63
CA ALA A 39 4.21 -3.70 11.69
C ALA A 39 3.48 -3.67 13.06
N TYR A 40 2.22 -3.25 13.09
CA TYR A 40 1.41 -3.31 14.31
C TYR A 40 1.12 -4.76 14.75
N ALA A 41 0.86 -5.67 13.81
CA ALA A 41 0.67 -7.08 14.12
C ALA A 41 1.92 -7.67 14.80
N ARG A 42 3.11 -7.34 14.29
CA ARG A 42 4.39 -7.72 14.91
C ARG A 42 4.58 -7.10 16.29
N TRP A 43 4.18 -5.84 16.48
CA TRP A 43 4.21 -5.19 17.81
C TRP A 43 3.33 -5.95 18.81
N TYR A 44 2.08 -6.21 18.46
CA TYR A 44 1.13 -6.90 19.35
C TYR A 44 1.47 -8.38 19.57
N ALA A 45 2.20 -9.01 18.66
CA ALA A 45 2.73 -10.36 18.81
C ALA A 45 3.94 -10.43 19.78
N LEU A 46 4.60 -9.31 20.11
CA LEU A 46 5.70 -9.32 21.06
C LEU A 46 5.21 -9.66 22.48
N PRO A 47 5.95 -10.50 23.23
CA PRO A 47 5.72 -10.66 24.67
C PRO A 47 5.77 -9.31 25.40
N ARG A 48 4.97 -9.14 26.46
CA ARG A 48 4.93 -7.92 27.29
C ARG A 48 6.32 -7.48 27.75
N SER A 49 7.15 -8.41 28.22
CA SER A 49 8.52 -8.12 28.64
C SER A 49 9.38 -7.50 27.53
N ARG A 50 9.25 -8.00 26.30
CA ARG A 50 9.95 -7.45 25.12
C ARG A 50 9.41 -6.07 24.73
N GLN A 51 8.10 -5.82 24.89
CA GLN A 51 7.54 -4.50 24.65
C GLN A 51 8.04 -3.48 25.67
N GLU A 52 8.19 -3.88 26.94
CA GLU A 52 8.70 -3.05 28.03
C GLU A 52 10.19 -2.69 27.87
N GLU A 53 10.98 -3.57 27.26
CA GLU A 53 12.38 -3.29 26.88
C GLU A 53 12.50 -2.23 25.77
N ILE A 54 11.43 -1.99 24.99
CA ILE A 54 11.46 -1.03 23.88
C ILE A 54 11.18 0.38 24.41
N VAL A 55 12.25 1.17 24.52
CA VAL A 55 12.24 2.55 25.03
C VAL A 55 11.33 3.48 24.23
N SER A 56 11.25 3.29 22.90
CA SER A 56 10.40 4.11 22.02
C SER A 56 9.62 3.21 21.06
N PRO A 57 8.33 2.97 21.34
CA PRO A 57 7.45 2.21 20.46
C PRO A 57 7.38 2.79 19.04
N GLY A 58 7.34 4.12 18.90
CA GLY A 58 7.27 4.76 17.58
C GLY A 58 8.52 4.65 16.74
N ALA A 59 9.71 4.75 17.36
CA ALA A 59 10.96 4.47 16.65
C ALA A 59 11.02 3.01 16.18
N TRP A 60 10.54 2.08 17.01
CA TRP A 60 10.46 0.67 16.67
C TRP A 60 9.49 0.44 15.50
N LEU A 61 8.27 0.99 15.55
CA LEU A 61 7.26 0.87 14.51
C LEU A 61 7.73 1.48 13.19
N THR A 62 8.39 2.64 13.22
CA THR A 62 8.97 3.26 12.03
C THR A 62 10.02 2.35 11.39
N THR A 63 10.90 1.77 12.21
CA THR A 63 11.94 0.85 11.74
C THR A 63 11.34 -0.41 11.12
N VAL A 64 10.36 -1.02 11.79
CA VAL A 64 9.72 -2.25 11.31
C VAL A 64 8.91 -1.99 10.03
N THR A 65 8.15 -0.89 9.98
CA THR A 65 7.41 -0.47 8.77
C THR A 65 8.37 -0.31 7.59
N GLY A 66 9.52 0.36 7.79
CA GLY A 66 10.53 0.50 6.75
C GLY A 66 11.08 -0.84 6.25
N ARG A 67 11.34 -1.79 7.16
CA ARG A 67 11.78 -3.15 6.78
C ARG A 67 10.72 -3.89 5.96
N VAL A 68 9.45 -3.85 6.38
CA VAL A 68 8.34 -4.46 5.64
C VAL A 68 8.22 -3.86 4.23
N CYS A 69 8.38 -2.54 4.09
CA CYS A 69 8.38 -1.89 2.77
C CYS A 69 9.53 -2.39 1.88
N LEU A 70 10.74 -2.53 2.42
CA LEU A 70 11.90 -3.04 1.67
C LEU A 70 11.71 -4.50 1.24
N ASP A 71 11.14 -5.34 2.12
CA ASP A 71 10.82 -6.73 1.82
C ASP A 71 9.75 -6.84 0.71
N ALA A 72 8.75 -5.96 0.73
CA ALA A 72 7.71 -5.88 -0.29
C ALA A 72 8.29 -5.49 -1.66
N LEU A 73 9.15 -4.47 -1.71
CA LEU A 73 9.85 -4.04 -2.93
C LEU A 73 10.77 -5.14 -3.48
N GLY A 74 11.52 -5.81 -2.60
CA GLY A 74 12.37 -6.95 -2.96
C GLY A 74 11.57 -8.12 -3.52
N SER A 75 10.43 -8.44 -2.91
CA SER A 75 9.53 -9.51 -3.39
C SER A 75 8.92 -9.17 -4.74
N ALA A 76 8.48 -7.92 -4.95
CA ALA A 76 7.96 -7.47 -6.23
C ALA A 76 9.02 -7.56 -7.35
N ARG A 77 10.27 -7.19 -7.05
CA ARG A 77 11.40 -7.37 -7.97
C ARG A 77 11.64 -8.85 -8.28
N ALA A 78 11.68 -9.72 -7.27
CA ALA A 78 11.89 -11.14 -7.47
C ALA A 78 10.76 -11.81 -8.29
N ARG A 79 9.51 -11.35 -8.17
CA ARG A 79 8.40 -11.81 -9.02
C ARG A 79 8.60 -11.43 -10.50
N ARG A 80 9.09 -10.22 -10.77
CA ARG A 80 9.40 -9.74 -12.13
C ARG A 80 10.55 -10.53 -12.77
N GLU A 81 11.57 -10.87 -11.98
CA GLU A 81 12.73 -11.65 -12.45
C GLU A 81 12.39 -13.12 -12.74
N ARG A 82 11.33 -13.67 -12.13
CA ARG A 82 10.85 -15.03 -12.37
C ARG A 82 9.75 -15.16 -13.44
N TYR A 83 9.24 -14.03 -13.96
CA TYR A 83 8.20 -14.04 -14.97
C TYR A 83 8.80 -14.04 -16.38
N VAL A 84 8.57 -15.11 -17.14
CA VAL A 84 8.78 -15.13 -18.60
C VAL A 84 7.58 -14.45 -19.25
N GLY A 85 7.68 -13.16 -19.57
CA GLY A 85 6.64 -12.36 -20.24
C GLY A 85 6.71 -10.86 -19.93
N ALA A 86 6.10 -10.02 -20.78
CA ALA A 86 6.10 -8.56 -20.61
C ALA A 86 5.30 -8.13 -19.37
N TRP A 87 5.99 -7.53 -18.40
CA TRP A 87 5.37 -6.99 -17.18
C TRP A 87 4.54 -5.75 -17.51
N LEU A 88 3.23 -5.78 -17.24
CA LEU A 88 2.36 -4.60 -17.29
C LEU A 88 2.14 -4.07 -15.85
N PRO A 89 2.56 -2.84 -15.52
CA PRO A 89 2.26 -2.23 -14.23
C PRO A 89 0.75 -1.91 -14.11
N ASP A 90 0.26 -1.94 -12.87
CA ASP A 90 -1.14 -1.63 -12.55
C ASP A 90 -1.43 -0.16 -12.91
N PRO A 91 -2.51 0.15 -13.65
CA PRO A 91 -2.81 1.51 -14.06
C PRO A 91 -3.17 2.36 -12.83
N LEU A 92 -2.57 3.55 -12.76
CA LEU A 92 -2.80 4.52 -11.70
C LEU A 92 -4.29 4.91 -11.66
N PRO A 93 -4.89 5.12 -10.47
CA PRO A 93 -6.23 5.67 -10.38
C PRO A 93 -6.23 7.10 -10.91
N ALA A 94 -6.73 7.29 -12.12
CA ALA A 94 -7.03 8.59 -12.67
C ALA A 94 -8.17 9.19 -11.83
N HIS A 95 -7.85 10.22 -11.05
CA HIS A 95 -8.86 11.24 -10.80
C HIS A 95 -9.13 11.89 -12.15
N ALA A 96 -10.41 11.96 -12.47
CA ALA A 96 -11.03 12.60 -13.61
C ALA A 96 -10.16 13.56 -14.45
N GLU A 97 -10.39 13.50 -15.76
CA GLU A 97 -10.27 14.60 -16.75
C GLU A 97 -9.05 14.57 -17.72
N ARG A 98 -9.24 13.76 -18.77
CA ARG A 98 -8.98 14.01 -20.21
C ARG A 98 -7.55 14.37 -20.68
N GLY A 99 -6.94 13.40 -21.37
CA GLY A 99 -5.95 13.60 -22.45
C GLY A 99 -5.68 12.26 -23.17
N PRO A 100 -5.83 12.14 -24.51
CA PRO A 100 -5.84 10.84 -25.19
C PRO A 100 -4.41 10.38 -25.47
N GLY A 101 -4.06 9.18 -24.99
CA GLY A 101 -2.78 8.58 -25.28
C GLY A 101 -2.72 7.13 -24.84
N HIS A 102 -3.00 6.25 -25.80
CA HIS A 102 -2.77 4.80 -25.79
C HIS A 102 -3.76 3.93 -25.00
N GLY A 103 -4.53 3.13 -25.75
CA GLY A 103 -5.14 1.91 -25.22
C GLY A 103 -6.56 1.57 -25.69
N ALA A 104 -7.00 2.01 -26.86
CA ALA A 104 -8.14 1.38 -27.52
C ALA A 104 -7.87 1.35 -29.03
N ASP A 105 -7.84 0.16 -29.60
CA ASP A 105 -8.00 -0.02 -31.04
C ASP A 105 -9.39 0.50 -31.42
N PRO A 106 -9.50 1.59 -32.21
CA PRO A 106 -10.79 2.18 -32.57
C PRO A 106 -11.45 1.53 -33.79
N ALA A 107 -10.96 0.41 -34.33
CA ALA A 107 -11.56 -0.21 -35.52
C ALA A 107 -12.68 -1.23 -35.22
N ASP A 108 -12.81 -1.72 -33.97
CA ASP A 108 -13.75 -2.81 -33.62
C ASP A 108 -15.09 -2.34 -33.01
N GLN A 109 -15.36 -1.03 -33.00
CA GLN A 109 -16.50 -0.45 -32.26
C GLN A 109 -17.36 0.48 -33.13
N MET A 110 -17.85 0.00 -34.29
CA MET A 110 -19.01 0.58 -35.01
C MET A 110 -19.83 -0.49 -35.74
N VAL A 111 -20.00 -1.68 -35.14
CA VAL A 111 -21.09 -2.61 -35.51
C VAL A 111 -22.11 -2.56 -34.38
N LEU A 112 -23.33 -2.11 -34.71
CA LEU A 112 -24.54 -1.98 -33.88
C LEU A 112 -24.87 -0.58 -33.33
N ASP A 113 -25.30 0.33 -34.19
CA ASP A 113 -26.58 1.03 -33.98
C ASP A 113 -27.14 1.48 -35.34
N GLU A 114 -27.61 0.52 -36.13
CA GLU A 114 -28.29 0.78 -37.40
C GLU A 114 -29.81 0.67 -37.20
N SER A 115 -30.50 1.78 -37.48
CA SER A 115 -31.93 1.97 -37.79
C SER A 115 -32.97 2.00 -36.65
N VAL A 116 -33.36 3.22 -36.26
CA VAL A 116 -34.75 3.52 -35.85
C VAL A 116 -35.36 4.47 -36.88
N THR A 117 -36.26 3.92 -37.69
CA THR A 117 -37.02 4.60 -38.74
C THR A 117 -38.01 5.61 -38.13
N MET A 118 -38.03 6.83 -38.66
CA MET A 118 -39.10 7.80 -38.43
C MET A 118 -40.33 7.40 -39.26
N ALA A 119 -41.44 7.11 -38.59
CA ALA A 119 -42.78 7.10 -39.16
C ALA A 119 -43.78 7.58 -38.09
#